data_AF-X1A7W9-F1
#
_entry.id   AF-X1A7W9-F1
#
_cell.length_a   1.000
_cell.length_b   1.000
_cell.length_c   1.000
_cell.angle_alpha   90.00
_cell.angle_beta   90.00
_cell.angle_gamma   90.00
#
_symmetry.space_group_name_H-M   'P 1'
#
loop_
_entity.id
_entity.type
_entity.pdbx_description
1 polymer ?
#
loop_
_entity_poly.entity_id
_entity_poly.type
_entity_poly.pdbx_seq_one_letter_code
_entity_poly.pdbx_strand_id
1 'polypeptide(L)'
;MKKLPSNSIDLVATDPPYGISFMGKAWDRAIPSIAIWREALRVLKPGAFAFVMCIPRQDCLARMIISLEDAGFNVSFSPIFHAFASGFPKAGNVAKMVDKRLGAERKIVGIKPDPRYQHKFTGNASAPMGNVDPRRIREDHKFQTLPATPAAKALDGSYAGMQVKPAVEVVLCVMKPLSEKTY
;
A
#
# COMPACT_ATOMS: atom_id res chain seq x y z
N MET A 1 4.36 -18.18 -14.72
CA MET A 1 3.79 -17.95 -16.07
C MET A 1 4.47 -18.75 -17.18
N LYS A 2 5.81 -18.89 -17.21
CA LYS A 2 6.52 -19.62 -18.29
C LYS A 2 6.03 -21.05 -18.62
N LYS A 3 5.44 -21.75 -17.66
CA LYS A 3 4.89 -23.10 -17.85
C LYS A 3 3.44 -23.12 -18.37
N LEU A 4 2.77 -21.96 -18.41
CA LEU A 4 1.40 -21.84 -18.89
C LEU A 4 1.42 -21.64 -20.41
N PRO A 5 0.54 -22.33 -21.16
CA PRO A 5 0.38 -22.11 -22.59
C PRO A 5 0.00 -20.66 -22.91
N SER A 6 0.22 -20.25 -24.15
CA SER A 6 -0.29 -18.97 -24.63
C SER A 6 -1.82 -19.03 -24.74
N ASN A 7 -2.50 -17.90 -24.57
CA ASN A 7 -3.95 -17.80 -24.71
C ASN A 7 -4.75 -18.81 -23.86
N SER A 8 -4.29 -19.12 -22.65
CA SER A 8 -4.92 -20.12 -21.78
C SER A 8 -5.65 -19.52 -20.58
N ILE A 9 -5.54 -18.21 -20.34
CA ILE A 9 -6.06 -17.53 -19.16
C ILE A 9 -7.14 -16.54 -19.56
N ASP A 10 -8.29 -16.59 -18.89
CA ASP A 10 -9.45 -15.72 -19.13
C ASP A 10 -9.40 -14.39 -18.36
N LEU A 11 -8.60 -14.33 -17.28
CA LEU A 11 -8.50 -13.18 -16.40
C LEU A 11 -7.16 -13.17 -15.67
N VAL A 12 -6.50 -12.01 -15.61
CA VAL A 12 -5.42 -11.75 -14.66
C VAL A 12 -5.89 -10.73 -13.63
N ALA A 13 -5.77 -11.03 -12.35
CA ALA A 13 -5.96 -10.06 -11.28
C ALA A 13 -4.71 -10.10 -10.39
N THR A 14 -4.03 -8.97 -10.25
CA THR A 14 -2.72 -8.95 -9.57
C THR A 14 -2.50 -7.66 -8.80
N ASP A 15 -1.79 -7.81 -7.67
CA ASP A 15 -1.26 -6.73 -6.86
C ASP A 15 0.28 -6.76 -6.91
N PRO A 16 0.90 -6.12 -7.93
CA PRO A 16 2.33 -6.17 -8.11
C PRO A 16 3.06 -5.23 -7.14
N PRO A 17 4.39 -5.36 -6.99
CA PRO A 17 5.21 -4.34 -6.35
C PRO A 17 5.06 -2.96 -7.02
N TYR A 18 5.12 -1.90 -6.22
CA TYR A 18 4.93 -0.51 -6.65
C TYR A 18 6.24 0.28 -6.71
N GLY A 19 7.36 -0.33 -6.34
CA GLY A 19 8.66 0.32 -6.39
C GLY A 19 8.83 1.43 -5.35
N ILE A 20 8.08 1.38 -4.25
CA ILE A 20 8.13 2.39 -3.19
C ILE A 20 9.03 1.98 -2.01
N SER A 21 9.75 0.86 -2.15
CA SER A 21 10.59 0.26 -1.11
C SER A 21 9.81 0.05 0.18
N PHE A 22 8.61 -0.52 0.09
CA PHE A 22 7.72 -0.75 1.22
C PHE A 22 8.45 -1.45 2.37
N MET A 23 8.51 -0.78 3.52
CA MET A 23 9.25 -1.21 4.72
C MET A 23 10.74 -1.53 4.49
N GLY A 24 11.36 -0.89 3.49
CA GLY A 24 12.76 -1.12 3.11
C GLY A 24 13.03 -2.50 2.50
N LYS A 25 11.98 -3.24 2.12
CA LYS A 25 12.12 -4.61 1.60
C LYS A 25 12.52 -4.60 0.13
N ALA A 26 13.39 -5.55 -0.24
CA ALA A 26 13.98 -5.61 -1.58
C ALA A 26 12.96 -5.94 -2.68
N TRP A 27 11.89 -6.67 -2.36
CA TRP A 27 10.87 -7.07 -3.33
C TRP A 27 10.06 -5.88 -3.89
N ASP A 28 10.06 -4.74 -3.21
CA ASP A 28 9.30 -3.53 -3.61
C ASP A 28 10.19 -2.39 -4.09
N ARG A 29 11.38 -2.68 -4.60
CA ARG A 29 12.31 -1.63 -5.06
C ARG A 29 12.01 -1.11 -6.47
N ALA A 30 11.27 -1.88 -7.26
CA ALA A 30 10.88 -1.49 -8.62
C ALA A 30 9.49 -2.04 -8.95
N ILE A 31 8.82 -1.41 -9.91
CA ILE A 31 7.65 -1.99 -10.58
C ILE A 31 8.05 -3.21 -11.42
N PRO A 32 7.12 -4.11 -11.78
CA PRO A 32 7.44 -5.21 -12.68
C PRO A 32 7.97 -4.71 -14.02
N SER A 33 9.03 -5.36 -14.51
CA SER A 33 9.57 -5.07 -15.83
C SER A 33 8.56 -5.39 -16.94
N ILE A 34 8.70 -4.73 -18.10
CA ILE A 34 7.92 -5.01 -19.32
C ILE A 34 7.95 -6.50 -19.69
N ALA A 35 9.04 -7.23 -19.44
CA ALA A 35 9.13 -8.67 -19.71
C ALA A 35 8.11 -9.50 -18.92
N ILE A 36 7.80 -9.10 -17.68
CA ILE A 36 6.78 -9.77 -16.86
C ILE A 36 5.39 -9.50 -17.46
N TRP A 37 5.14 -8.27 -17.89
CA TRP A 37 3.87 -7.89 -18.52
C TRP A 37 3.67 -8.57 -19.88
N ARG A 38 4.73 -8.73 -20.68
CA ARG A 38 4.68 -9.51 -21.93
C ARG A 38 4.31 -10.96 -21.68
N GLU A 39 4.81 -11.57 -20.61
CA GLU A 39 4.39 -12.92 -20.22
C GLU A 39 2.94 -12.98 -19.75
N ALA A 40 2.46 -11.97 -19.02
CA ALA A 40 1.04 -11.86 -18.64
C ALA A 40 0.13 -11.72 -19.86
N LEU A 41 0.52 -10.87 -20.82
CA LEU A 41 -0.19 -10.69 -22.09
C LEU A 41 -0.18 -11.98 -22.92
N ARG A 42 0.94 -12.72 -22.95
CA ARG A 42 1.07 -13.97 -23.71
C ARG A 42 0.06 -15.02 -23.24
N VAL A 43 -0.10 -15.19 -21.93
CA VAL A 43 -0.99 -16.22 -21.36
C VAL A 43 -2.47 -15.85 -21.43
N LEU A 44 -2.82 -14.55 -21.48
CA LEU A 44 -4.20 -14.10 -21.65
C LEU A 44 -4.75 -14.49 -23.03
N LYS A 45 -6.02 -14.91 -23.08
CA LYS A 45 -6.76 -15.06 -24.33
C LYS A 45 -6.97 -13.69 -25.01
N PRO A 46 -7.06 -13.61 -26.35
CA PRO A 46 -7.44 -12.38 -27.03
C PRO A 46 -8.72 -11.80 -26.41
N GLY A 47 -8.77 -10.48 -26.17
CA GLY A 47 -9.92 -9.83 -25.53
C GLY A 47 -10.06 -10.04 -24.02
N ALA A 48 -9.26 -10.90 -23.39
CA ALA A 48 -9.29 -11.09 -21.95
C ALA A 48 -8.71 -9.88 -21.19
N PHE A 49 -9.30 -9.58 -20.03
CA PHE A 49 -8.91 -8.46 -19.18
C PHE A 49 -7.84 -8.84 -18.16
N ALA A 50 -7.03 -7.85 -17.79
CA ALA A 50 -6.21 -7.85 -16.60
C ALA A 50 -6.59 -6.66 -15.70
N PHE A 51 -6.69 -6.93 -14.41
CA PHE A 51 -6.91 -5.94 -13.36
C PHE A 51 -5.63 -5.85 -12.52
N VAL A 52 -4.95 -4.71 -12.62
CA VAL A 52 -3.65 -4.49 -11.98
C VAL A 52 -3.80 -3.43 -10.91
N MET A 53 -3.64 -3.81 -9.64
CA MET A 53 -3.62 -2.85 -8.55
C MET A 53 -2.43 -1.90 -8.70
N CYS A 54 -2.62 -0.64 -8.33
CA CYS A 54 -1.61 0.38 -8.32
C CYS A 54 -1.92 1.44 -7.25
N ILE A 55 -0.88 2.10 -6.76
CA ILE A 55 -1.03 3.28 -5.91
C ILE A 55 -1.36 4.53 -6.74
N PRO A 56 -2.08 5.51 -6.16
CA PRO A 56 -2.43 6.76 -6.85
C PRO A 56 -1.25 7.72 -7.00
N ARG A 57 -0.05 7.33 -6.58
CA ARG A 57 1.17 8.13 -6.73
C ARG A 57 1.42 8.32 -8.22
N GLN A 58 1.38 9.56 -8.69
CA GLN A 58 1.46 9.90 -10.12
C GLN A 58 2.70 9.29 -10.79
N ASP A 59 3.84 9.26 -10.08
CA ASP A 59 5.09 8.71 -10.58
C ASP A 59 5.09 7.17 -10.72
N CYS A 60 4.35 6.45 -9.87
CA CYS A 60 4.14 5.01 -10.01
C CYS A 60 3.04 4.71 -11.04
N LEU A 61 1.91 5.41 -10.94
CA LEU A 61 0.73 5.22 -11.77
C LEU A 61 1.06 5.40 -13.25
N ALA A 62 1.71 6.51 -13.62
CA ALA A 62 2.08 6.78 -15.00
C ALA A 62 3.03 5.71 -15.56
N ARG A 63 4.05 5.30 -14.78
CA ARG A 63 5.01 4.27 -15.20
C ARG A 63 4.37 2.90 -15.34
N MET A 64 3.42 2.55 -14.46
CA MET A 64 2.69 1.28 -14.55
C MET A 64 1.83 1.25 -15.82
N ILE A 65 1.10 2.33 -16.11
CA ILE A 65 0.29 2.46 -17.33
C ILE A 65 1.17 2.35 -18.58
N ILE A 66 2.24 3.15 -18.68
CA ILE A 66 3.17 3.12 -19.81
C ILE A 66 3.79 1.72 -19.95
N SER A 67 4.20 1.09 -18.85
CA SER A 67 4.81 -0.24 -18.92
C SER A 67 3.83 -1.34 -19.37
N LEU A 68 2.53 -1.20 -19.09
CA LEU A 68 1.50 -2.11 -19.59
C LEU A 68 1.23 -1.87 -21.08
N GLU A 69 1.17 -0.61 -21.50
CA GLU A 69 1.05 -0.21 -22.90
C GLU A 69 2.23 -0.71 -23.74
N ASP A 70 3.47 -0.49 -23.29
CA ASP A 70 4.71 -0.97 -23.93
C ASP A 70 4.79 -2.51 -24.01
N ALA A 71 4.08 -3.20 -23.12
CA ALA A 71 3.97 -4.65 -23.17
C ALA A 71 2.97 -5.14 -24.23
N GLY A 72 2.08 -4.27 -24.71
CA GLY A 72 1.08 -4.52 -25.74
C GLY A 72 -0.36 -4.64 -25.23
N PHE A 73 -0.64 -4.24 -23.99
CA PHE A 73 -2.02 -4.16 -23.50
C PHE A 73 -2.75 -2.96 -24.10
N ASN A 74 -4.04 -3.11 -24.38
CA ASN A 74 -4.94 -1.96 -24.57
C ASN A 74 -5.27 -1.36 -23.20
N VAL A 75 -4.89 -0.09 -23.00
CA VAL A 75 -5.03 0.65 -21.75
C VAL A 75 -6.11 1.73 -21.79
N SER A 76 -6.94 1.79 -22.85
CA SER A 76 -7.92 2.86 -23.08
C SER A 76 -9.19 2.77 -22.21
N PHE A 77 -9.19 1.93 -21.16
CA PHE A 77 -10.34 1.72 -20.29
C PHE A 77 -10.26 2.58 -19.03
N SER A 78 -11.42 2.94 -18.49
CA SER A 78 -11.51 3.62 -17.20
C SER A 78 -11.00 2.72 -16.07
N PRO A 79 -10.14 3.23 -15.17
CA PRO A 79 -9.73 2.49 -13.98
C PRO A 79 -10.87 2.39 -12.96
N ILE A 80 -10.78 1.41 -12.07
CA ILE A 80 -11.65 1.31 -10.89
C ILE A 80 -10.93 1.95 -9.70
N PHE A 81 -11.65 2.75 -8.91
CA PHE A 81 -11.11 3.40 -7.71
C PHE A 81 -11.67 2.75 -6.44
N HIS A 82 -10.79 2.14 -5.65
CA HIS A 82 -11.11 1.70 -4.30
C HIS A 82 -10.91 2.87 -3.34
N ALA A 83 -11.99 3.53 -2.94
CA ALA A 83 -11.97 4.65 -2.00
C ALA A 83 -12.14 4.16 -0.55
N PHE A 84 -11.26 4.58 0.36
CA PHE A 84 -11.27 4.15 1.76
C PHE A 84 -10.86 5.26 2.74
N ALA A 85 -11.57 5.33 3.87
CA ALA A 85 -11.30 6.30 4.95
C ALA A 85 -10.36 5.77 6.05
N SER A 86 -10.16 4.45 6.12
CA SER A 86 -9.38 3.77 7.16
C SER A 86 -7.93 3.46 6.71
N GLY A 87 -7.15 2.74 7.52
CA GLY A 87 -5.82 2.24 7.16
C GLY A 87 -4.63 3.06 7.68
N PHE A 88 -3.42 2.68 7.25
CA PHE A 88 -2.16 3.29 7.71
C PHE A 88 -2.04 4.77 7.30
N PRO A 89 -1.45 5.62 8.17
CA PRO A 89 -1.00 6.95 7.78
C PRO A 89 -0.08 6.87 6.55
N LYS A 90 -0.36 7.71 5.55
CA LYS A 90 0.40 7.72 4.27
C LYS A 90 1.52 8.75 4.26
N ALA A 91 1.64 9.57 5.30
CA ALA A 91 2.74 10.51 5.51
C ALA A 91 3.41 10.27 6.87
N GLY A 92 4.73 10.47 6.93
CA GLY A 92 5.50 10.30 8.17
C GLY A 92 5.33 11.50 9.10
N ASN A 93 5.13 11.28 10.40
CA ASN A 93 5.11 12.37 11.38
C ASN A 93 6.53 12.90 11.60
N VAL A 94 6.76 14.17 11.30
CA VAL A 94 8.10 14.78 11.28
C VAL A 94 8.70 14.85 12.69
N ALA A 95 7.91 15.23 13.69
CA ALA A 95 8.38 15.28 15.09
C ALA A 95 8.92 13.92 15.57
N LYS A 96 8.24 12.82 15.24
CA LYS A 96 8.70 11.46 15.55
C LYS A 96 9.98 11.11 14.81
N MET A 97 10.14 11.52 13.55
CA MET A 97 11.35 11.28 12.77
C MET A 97 12.55 12.05 13.34
N VAL A 98 12.35 13.29 13.79
CA VAL A 98 13.38 14.13 14.41
C VAL A 98 13.88 13.53 15.72
N ASP A 99 12.98 13.21 16.66
CA ASP A 99 13.40 12.59 17.93
C ASP A 99 14.12 11.26 17.70
N LYS A 100 13.63 10.43 16.75
CA LYS A 100 14.31 9.18 16.37
C LYS A 100 15.72 9.43 15.84
N ARG A 101 15.91 10.46 15.00
CA ARG A 101 17.23 10.82 14.45
C ARG A 101 18.19 11.34 15.52
N LEU A 102 17.67 11.99 16.56
CA LEU A 102 18.44 12.51 17.68
C LEU A 102 18.62 11.48 18.82
N GLY A 103 18.10 10.28 18.68
CA GLY A 103 18.17 9.23 19.72
C GLY A 103 17.36 9.56 20.98
N ALA A 104 16.38 10.47 20.90
CA ALA A 104 15.60 10.90 22.05
C ALA A 104 14.45 9.95 22.35
N GLU A 105 14.31 9.55 23.62
CA GLU A 105 13.17 8.76 24.08
C GLU A 105 11.94 9.65 24.30
N ARG A 106 10.82 9.27 23.67
CA ARG A 106 9.56 10.01 23.77
C ARG A 106 8.72 9.49 24.93
N LYS A 107 8.27 10.38 25.82
CA LYS A 107 7.36 10.04 26.93
C LYS A 107 6.02 9.53 26.39
N ILE A 108 5.61 8.34 26.83
CA ILE A 108 4.28 7.76 26.55
C ILE A 108 3.25 8.45 27.45
N VAL A 109 2.17 8.94 26.85
CA VAL A 109 1.07 9.64 27.54
C VAL A 109 -0.29 8.95 27.38
N GLY A 110 -0.35 7.91 26.55
CA GLY A 110 -1.57 7.14 26.35
C GLY A 110 -1.35 5.96 25.43
N ILE A 111 -2.32 5.06 25.43
CA ILE A 111 -2.38 3.90 24.54
C ILE A 111 -3.66 4.04 23.73
N LYS A 112 -3.54 4.18 22.41
CA LYS A 112 -4.70 4.11 21.52
C LYS A 112 -4.92 2.65 21.11
N PRO A 113 -6.12 2.09 21.34
CA PRO A 113 -6.48 0.78 20.80
C PRO A 113 -6.41 0.85 19.28
N ASP A 114 -5.79 -0.16 18.65
CA ASP A 114 -5.80 -0.24 17.19
C ASP A 114 -7.23 -0.60 16.72
N PRO A 115 -7.83 0.17 15.80
CA PRO A 115 -9.18 -0.09 15.30
C PRO A 115 -9.37 -1.50 14.73
N ARG A 116 -8.30 -2.15 14.26
CA ARG A 116 -8.32 -3.51 13.72
C ARG A 116 -8.57 -4.59 14.78
N TYR A 117 -8.42 -4.24 16.07
CA TYR A 117 -8.52 -5.19 17.18
C TYR A 117 -9.64 -4.83 18.17
N GLN A 118 -10.56 -3.93 17.80
CA GLN A 118 -11.67 -3.50 18.68
C GLN A 118 -12.54 -4.66 19.18
N HIS A 119 -12.64 -5.76 18.43
CA HIS A 119 -13.44 -6.92 18.80
C HIS A 119 -12.78 -7.89 19.81
N LYS A 120 -11.53 -7.67 20.23
CA LYS A 120 -10.85 -8.55 21.20
C LYS A 120 -10.77 -8.00 22.63
N PHE A 121 -11.25 -6.77 22.87
CA PHE A 121 -11.37 -6.22 24.22
C PHE A 121 -12.77 -6.52 24.79
N THR A 122 -13.01 -7.77 25.18
CA THR A 122 -14.08 -8.14 26.12
C THR A 122 -13.59 -8.10 27.58
N GLY A 123 -12.49 -7.38 27.84
CA GLY A 123 -11.91 -7.18 29.16
C GLY A 123 -12.23 -5.79 29.69
N ASN A 124 -12.84 -5.74 30.86
CA ASN A 124 -13.19 -4.54 31.60
C ASN A 124 -12.08 -3.48 31.55
N ALA A 125 -12.41 -2.24 31.15
CA ALA A 125 -11.50 -1.10 31.02
C ALA A 125 -10.90 -0.59 32.36
N SER A 126 -11.05 -1.37 33.42
CA SER A 126 -10.68 -1.08 34.81
C SER A 126 -9.60 -2.02 35.37
N ALA A 127 -9.04 -2.94 34.56
CA ALA A 127 -7.94 -3.78 35.02
C ALA A 127 -6.64 -2.97 35.17
N PRO A 128 -5.94 -3.04 36.33
CA PRO A 128 -4.69 -2.33 36.54
C PRO A 128 -3.64 -2.78 35.51
N MET A 129 -2.93 -1.81 34.92
CA MET A 129 -1.89 -1.94 33.88
C MET A 129 -0.67 -2.82 34.26
N GLY A 130 -0.74 -3.60 35.34
CA GLY A 130 0.36 -4.40 35.86
C GLY A 130 0.53 -5.78 35.20
N ASN A 131 -0.48 -6.31 34.51
CA ASN A 131 -0.49 -7.72 34.05
C ASN A 131 -0.54 -7.91 32.52
N VAL A 132 -0.28 -6.88 31.73
CA VAL A 132 -0.28 -7.00 30.27
C VAL A 132 1.16 -7.14 29.79
N ASP A 133 1.51 -8.29 29.19
CA ASP A 133 2.84 -8.52 28.59
C ASP A 133 3.21 -7.35 27.65
N PRO A 134 4.30 -6.61 27.92
CA PRO A 134 4.72 -5.47 27.09
C PRO A 134 4.90 -5.80 25.61
N ARG A 135 5.18 -7.07 25.28
CA ARG A 135 5.31 -7.57 23.91
C ARG A 135 3.96 -7.60 23.19
N ARG A 136 2.88 -7.97 23.87
CA ARG A 136 1.51 -7.95 23.32
C ARG A 136 0.98 -6.52 23.12
N ILE A 137 1.38 -5.57 23.97
CA ILE A 137 1.00 -4.15 23.79
C ILE A 137 1.64 -3.57 22.52
N ARG A 138 2.90 -3.94 22.22
CA ARG A 138 3.64 -3.44 21.05
C ARG A 138 3.07 -3.90 19.70
N GLU A 139 2.45 -5.07 19.65
CA GLU A 139 1.90 -5.62 18.40
C GLU A 139 0.51 -5.05 18.09
N ASP A 140 -0.33 -4.83 19.12
CA ASP A 140 -1.75 -4.52 18.93
C ASP A 140 -2.15 -3.07 19.29
N HIS A 141 -1.24 -2.24 19.82
CA HIS A 141 -1.57 -0.90 20.31
C HIS A 141 -0.61 0.20 19.83
N LYS A 142 -1.18 1.38 19.51
CA LYS A 142 -0.38 2.57 19.16
C LYS A 142 -0.16 3.44 20.39
N PHE A 143 1.10 3.57 20.82
CA PHE A 143 1.46 4.53 21.87
C PHE A 143 1.29 5.97 21.40
N GLN A 144 0.60 6.77 22.21
CA GLN A 144 0.58 8.22 22.11
C GLN A 144 1.79 8.75 22.89
N THR A 145 2.58 9.60 22.25
CA THR A 145 3.87 10.06 22.77
C THR A 145 4.08 11.54 22.54
N LEU A 146 4.61 12.27 23.52
CA LEU A 146 4.96 13.68 23.37
C LEU A 146 6.33 13.86 22.69
N PRO A 147 6.54 14.96 21.93
CA PRO A 147 7.87 15.32 21.45
C PRO A 147 8.86 15.56 22.58
N ALA A 148 10.05 14.98 22.48
CA ALA A 148 11.07 15.04 23.52
C ALA A 148 11.99 16.26 23.37
N THR A 149 12.43 16.54 22.13
CA THR A 149 13.39 17.62 21.85
C THR A 149 12.70 18.95 21.47
N PRO A 150 13.35 20.11 21.66
CA PRO A 150 12.82 21.40 21.20
C PRO A 150 12.50 21.41 19.70
N ALA A 151 13.37 20.81 18.88
CA ALA A 151 13.16 20.67 17.44
C ALA A 151 11.91 19.84 17.11
N ALA A 152 11.68 18.74 17.81
CA ALA A 152 10.47 17.93 17.60
C ALA A 152 9.20 18.62 18.10
N LYS A 153 9.28 19.43 19.16
CA LYS A 153 8.14 20.26 19.62
C LYS A 153 7.76 21.31 18.59
N ALA A 154 8.75 21.98 17.98
CA ALA A 154 8.52 22.96 16.92
C ALA A 154 7.87 22.35 15.66
N LEU A 155 8.06 21.05 15.44
CA LEU A 155 7.54 20.31 14.28
C LEU A 155 6.38 19.38 14.65
N ASP A 156 5.78 19.54 15.83
CA ASP A 156 4.65 18.70 16.25
C ASP A 156 3.44 18.94 15.34
N GLY A 157 2.72 17.87 15.02
CA GLY A 157 1.65 17.89 14.02
C GLY A 157 2.10 18.02 12.55
N SER A 158 3.39 18.25 12.26
CA SER A 158 3.89 18.30 10.88
C SER A 158 4.06 16.90 10.26
N TYR A 159 3.76 16.77 8.97
CA TYR A 159 3.88 15.52 8.22
C TYR A 159 4.74 15.66 6.96
N ALA A 160 5.58 14.65 6.70
CA ALA A 160 6.40 14.54 5.51
C ALA A 160 5.56 13.96 4.36
N GLY A 161 4.76 14.83 3.73
CA GLY A 161 3.90 14.49 2.60
C GLY A 161 2.42 14.73 2.87
N MET A 162 1.58 14.31 1.93
CA MET A 162 0.14 14.50 1.97
C MET A 162 -0.58 13.26 2.54
N GLN A 163 -1.54 13.49 3.43
CA GLN A 163 -2.40 12.43 3.99
C GLN A 163 -3.87 12.82 3.88
N VAL A 164 -4.39 12.84 2.65
CA VAL A 164 -5.82 13.07 2.40
C VAL A 164 -6.62 11.79 2.65
N LYS A 165 -7.80 11.94 3.27
CA LYS A 165 -8.83 10.90 3.40
C LYS A 165 -10.15 11.46 2.84
N PRO A 166 -10.97 10.66 2.13
CA PRO A 166 -10.71 9.28 1.74
C PRO A 166 -9.49 9.18 0.80
N ALA A 167 -8.72 8.11 0.99
CA ALA A 167 -7.64 7.77 0.07
C ALA A 167 -8.19 6.84 -1.00
N VAL A 168 -7.49 6.74 -2.12
CA VAL A 168 -7.83 5.80 -3.20
C VAL A 168 -6.69 4.84 -3.48
N GLU A 169 -7.04 3.60 -3.81
CA GLU A 169 -6.19 2.67 -4.56
C GLU A 169 -6.78 2.53 -5.95
N VAL A 170 -5.93 2.41 -6.96
CA VAL A 170 -6.32 2.42 -8.36
C VAL A 170 -6.18 1.01 -8.91
N VAL A 171 -7.23 0.49 -9.55
CA VAL A 171 -7.16 -0.76 -10.30
C VAL A 171 -7.15 -0.38 -11.77
N LEU A 172 -6.03 -0.63 -12.43
CA LEU A 172 -5.90 -0.46 -13.86
C LEU A 172 -6.62 -1.60 -14.57
N CYS A 173 -7.62 -1.25 -15.37
CA CYS A 173 -8.35 -2.16 -16.24
C CYS A 173 -7.66 -2.14 -17.60
N VAL A 174 -7.01 -3.24 -17.98
CA VAL A 174 -6.33 -3.35 -19.27
C VAL A 174 -6.73 -4.63 -19.97
N MET A 175 -6.61 -4.69 -21.29
CA MET A 175 -7.09 -5.83 -22.06
C MET A 175 -6.04 -6.30 -23.04
N LYS A 176 -5.94 -7.59 -23.28
CA LYS A 176 -5.21 -8.09 -24.45
C LYS A 176 -5.95 -7.65 -25.71
N PRO A 177 -5.28 -7.02 -26.70
CA PRO A 177 -5.93 -6.63 -27.94
C PRO A 177 -6.64 -7.81 -28.62
N LEU A 178 -7.75 -7.50 -29.28
CA LEU A 178 -8.47 -8.49 -30.08
C LEU A 178 -7.64 -8.86 -31.31
N SER A 179 -7.37 -10.15 -31.49
CA SER A 179 -6.85 -10.71 -32.75
C SER A 179 -7.90 -11.49 -33.53
N GLU A 180 -9.03 -11.78 -32.89
CA GLU A 180 -10.17 -12.51 -33.42
C GLU A 180 -11.46 -11.95 -32.84
N LYS A 181 -12.60 -12.22 -33.49
CA LYS A 181 -13.90 -11.79 -33.00
C LYS A 181 -14.26 -12.67 -31.80
N THR A 182 -14.08 -12.13 -30.60
CA THR A 182 -14.56 -12.77 -29.37
C THR A 182 -16.03 -12.45 -29.16
N TYR A 183 -16.70 -13.26 -28.34
CA TYR A 183 -18.14 -13.22 -28.06
C TYR A 183 -18.68 -11.82 -27.71
#